data_AF-A0A357AZG6-F1
#
_entry.id   AF-A0A357AZG6-F1
#
_cell.length_a   1.000
_cell.length_b   1.000
_cell.length_c   1.000
_cell.angle_alpha   90.00
_cell.angle_beta   90.00
_cell.angle_gamma   90.00
#
_symmetry.space_group_name_H-M   'P 1'
#
loop_
_entity.id
_entity.type
_entity.pdbx_description
1 polymer ?
#
loop_
_entity_poly.entity_id
_entity_poly.type
_entity_poly.pdbx_seq_one_letter_code
_entity_poly.pdbx_strand_id
1 'polypeptide(L)'
;MSELEHSHTAPDGTVYSHSHTHQHDHTQTKSVLNRLSRAIGHLESVKKMVEDGRDCPDVLVQLAAVRSALNNTAKVILKDHIEHCLVDAIETGDLQQIENLNKAIGQFMT
;
A
#
# COMPACT_ATOMS: atom_id res chain seq x y z
N MET A 1 20.42 -2.56 -16.56
CA MET A 1 19.00 -2.48 -16.16
C MET A 1 18.20 -2.55 -17.45
N SER A 2 17.50 -3.65 -17.69
CA SER A 2 16.74 -3.81 -18.93
C SER A 2 15.28 -3.51 -18.62
N GLU A 3 14.76 -2.39 -19.12
CA GLU A 3 13.32 -2.27 -19.36
C GLU A 3 12.96 -3.39 -20.33
N LEU A 4 12.29 -4.43 -19.83
CA LEU A 4 11.73 -5.46 -20.69
C LEU A 4 10.27 -5.09 -20.92
N GLU A 5 10.04 -4.33 -22.00
CA GLU A 5 8.71 -4.27 -22.61
C GLU A 5 8.27 -5.69 -22.93
N HIS A 6 7.05 -6.05 -22.52
CA HIS A 6 6.50 -7.34 -22.88
C HIS A 6 5.07 -7.19 -23.38
N SER A 7 4.72 -8.06 -24.31
CA SER A 7 3.47 -8.02 -25.07
C SER A 7 2.69 -9.33 -24.89
N HIS A 8 1.41 -9.24 -24.55
CA HIS A 8 0.50 -10.39 -24.40
C HIS A 8 -0.52 -10.44 -25.54
N THR A 9 -0.80 -11.63 -26.07
CA THR A 9 -1.84 -11.84 -27.11
C THR A 9 -3.06 -12.54 -26.49
N ALA A 10 -4.22 -11.91 -26.60
CA ALA A 10 -5.50 -12.49 -26.18
C ALA A 10 -5.98 -13.60 -27.15
N PRO A 11 -6.94 -14.47 -26.73
CA PRO A 11 -7.44 -15.57 -27.56
C PRO A 11 -8.11 -15.14 -28.87
N ASP A 12 -8.52 -13.87 -28.96
CA ASP A 12 -9.09 -13.23 -30.15
C ASP A 12 -8.03 -12.64 -31.09
N GLY A 13 -6.74 -12.78 -30.74
CA GLY A 13 -5.60 -12.29 -31.51
C GLY A 13 -5.15 -10.87 -31.16
N THR A 14 -5.76 -10.20 -30.18
CA THR A 14 -5.39 -8.83 -29.81
C THR A 14 -4.10 -8.79 -29.00
N VAL A 15 -3.11 -7.98 -29.40
CA VAL A 15 -1.81 -7.85 -28.71
C VAL A 15 -1.77 -6.58 -27.86
N TYR A 16 -1.39 -6.70 -26.58
CA TYR A 16 -1.23 -5.60 -25.64
C TYR A 16 0.21 -5.50 -25.15
N SER A 17 0.88 -4.36 -25.36
CA SER A 17 2.22 -4.08 -24.85
C SER A 17 2.15 -3.16 -23.64
N HIS A 18 2.83 -3.52 -22.55
CA HIS A 18 2.93 -2.66 -21.37
C HIS A 18 4.32 -2.71 -20.76
N SER A 19 4.69 -1.61 -20.09
CA SER A 19 5.91 -1.44 -19.32
C SER A 19 5.58 -1.31 -17.83
N HIS A 20 6.21 -2.16 -17.00
CA HIS A 20 6.29 -1.98 -15.55
C HIS A 20 7.58 -2.65 -15.02
N THR A 21 8.16 -2.02 -14.00
CA THR A 21 9.36 -2.41 -13.24
C THR A 21 9.04 -2.06 -11.78
N HIS A 22 9.25 -2.83 -10.70
CA HIS A 22 9.95 -4.07 -10.39
C HIS A 22 9.08 -4.95 -9.47
N GLN A 23 9.34 -6.26 -9.41
CA GLN A 23 8.88 -7.09 -8.30
C GLN A 23 9.71 -6.73 -7.06
N HIS A 24 9.20 -5.81 -6.23
CA HIS A 24 9.81 -5.52 -4.93
C HIS A 24 9.50 -6.68 -3.97
N ASP A 25 10.50 -7.50 -3.64
CA ASP A 25 10.44 -8.28 -2.41
C ASP A 25 10.60 -7.28 -1.27
N HIS A 26 9.49 -6.71 -0.78
CA HIS A 26 9.59 -5.81 0.37
C HIS A 26 10.20 -6.63 1.49
N THR A 27 11.36 -6.20 2.01
CA THR A 27 11.98 -6.86 3.16
C THR A 27 11.00 -6.89 4.34
N GLN A 28 10.04 -5.94 4.34
CA GLN A 28 8.94 -5.84 5.29
C GLN A 28 7.62 -6.48 4.85
N THR A 29 7.53 -7.23 3.75
CA THR A 29 6.27 -7.84 3.23
C THR A 29 5.52 -8.56 4.35
N LYS A 30 6.21 -9.46 5.06
CA LYS A 30 5.62 -10.22 6.18
C LYS A 30 5.17 -9.31 7.33
N SER A 31 5.92 -8.25 7.62
CA SER A 31 5.59 -7.27 8.67
C SER A 31 4.32 -6.50 8.30
N VAL A 32 4.21 -6.05 7.05
CA VAL A 32 3.03 -5.35 6.51
C VAL A 32 1.80 -6.26 6.55
N LEU A 33 1.91 -7.49 6.04
CA LEU A 33 0.82 -8.48 6.07
C LEU A 33 0.34 -8.72 7.52
N ASN A 34 1.27 -8.93 8.46
CA ASN A 34 0.93 -9.12 9.86
C ASN A 34 0.23 -7.91 10.49
N ARG A 35 0.56 -6.68 10.07
CA ARG A 35 -0.11 -5.46 10.55
C ARG A 35 -1.51 -5.34 9.97
N LEU A 36 -1.67 -5.63 8.67
CA LEU A 36 -2.96 -5.66 8.01
C LEU A 36 -3.90 -6.69 8.63
N SER A 37 -3.44 -7.92 8.90
CA SER A 37 -4.25 -8.94 9.57
C SER A 37 -4.75 -8.49 10.95
N ARG A 38 -3.94 -7.75 11.72
CA ARG A 38 -4.38 -7.17 13.00
C ARG A 38 -5.42 -6.08 12.82
N ALA A 39 -5.21 -5.18 11.85
CA ALA A 39 -6.18 -4.13 11.53
C ALA A 39 -7.54 -4.70 11.10
N ILE A 40 -7.54 -5.79 10.33
CA ILE A 40 -8.74 -6.53 9.94
C ILE A 40 -9.46 -7.08 11.17
N GLY A 41 -8.75 -7.77 12.07
CA GLY A 41 -9.36 -8.30 13.29
C GLY A 41 -9.94 -7.21 14.21
N HIS A 42 -9.28 -6.05 14.30
CA HIS A 42 -9.82 -4.90 15.03
C HIS A 42 -11.09 -4.37 14.38
N LEU A 43 -11.11 -4.25 13.04
CA LEU A 43 -12.29 -3.78 12.31
C LEU A 43 -13.47 -4.76 12.44
N GLU A 44 -13.21 -6.07 12.44
CA GLU A 44 -14.22 -7.09 12.74
C GLU A 44 -14.80 -6.93 14.14
N SER A 45 -13.96 -6.59 15.14
CA SER A 45 -14.44 -6.29 16.49
C SER A 45 -15.31 -5.03 16.53
N VAL A 46 -14.95 -3.98 15.81
CA VAL A 46 -15.77 -2.76 15.68
C VAL A 46 -17.11 -3.08 15.05
N LYS A 47 -17.13 -3.89 13.98
CA LYS A 47 -18.37 -4.34 13.35
C LYS A 47 -19.29 -5.03 14.36
N LYS A 48 -18.76 -5.97 15.16
CA LYS A 48 -19.53 -6.64 16.22
C LYS A 48 -20.07 -5.66 17.25
N MET A 49 -19.29 -4.65 17.66
CA MET A 49 -19.77 -3.63 18.59
C MET A 49 -20.99 -2.88 18.06
N VAL A 50 -21.04 -2.61 16.76
CA VAL A 50 -22.19 -1.99 16.11
C VAL A 50 -23.38 -2.95 16.05
N GLU A 51 -23.15 -4.21 15.68
CA GLU A 51 -24.19 -5.26 15.66
C GLU A 51 -24.81 -5.49 17.06
N ASP A 52 -23.98 -5.43 18.10
CA ASP A 52 -24.38 -5.58 19.52
C ASP A 52 -25.03 -4.32 20.11
N GLY A 53 -25.12 -3.22 19.35
CA GLY A 53 -25.71 -1.97 19.81
C GLY A 53 -24.92 -1.25 20.90
N ARG A 54 -23.58 -1.36 20.90
CA ARG A 54 -22.69 -0.64 21.82
C ARG A 54 -22.81 0.88 21.65
N ASP A 55 -22.47 1.62 22.70
CA ASP A 55 -22.56 3.07 22.70
C ASP A 55 -21.64 3.73 21.65
N CYS A 56 -22.15 4.78 21.01
CA CYS A 56 -21.49 5.46 19.90
C CYS A 56 -20.07 5.97 20.23
N PRO A 57 -19.80 6.58 21.41
CA PRO A 57 -18.46 7.03 21.78
C PRO A 57 -17.45 5.88 21.84
N ASP A 58 -17.83 4.72 22.37
CA ASP A 58 -16.96 3.54 22.43
C ASP A 58 -16.60 3.04 21.03
N VAL A 59 -17.58 2.99 20.13
CA VAL A 59 -17.37 2.60 18.73
C VAL A 59 -16.42 3.59 18.03
N LEU A 60 -16.58 4.89 18.27
CA LEU A 60 -15.72 5.93 17.70
C LEU A 60 -14.27 5.81 18.21
N VAL A 61 -14.06 5.49 19.49
CA VAL A 61 -12.73 5.24 20.06
C VAL A 61 -12.06 4.04 19.38
N GLN A 62 -12.79 2.95 19.17
CA GLN A 62 -12.23 1.76 18.50
C GLN A 62 -11.96 2.01 17.01
N LEU A 63 -12.83 2.75 16.32
CA LEU A 63 -12.57 3.20 14.95
C LEU A 63 -11.30 4.06 14.84
N ALA A 64 -11.07 4.96 15.81
CA ALA A 64 -9.84 5.75 15.85
C ALA A 64 -8.59 4.86 16.05
N ALA A 65 -8.70 3.78 16.83
CA ALA A 65 -7.62 2.81 16.98
C ALA A 65 -7.33 2.06 15.66
N VAL A 66 -8.36 1.65 14.91
CA VAL A 66 -8.21 1.05 13.57
C VAL A 66 -7.51 2.02 12.62
N ARG A 67 -7.95 3.29 12.58
CA ARG A 67 -7.31 4.33 11.76
C ARG A 67 -5.83 4.49 12.10
N SER A 68 -5.49 4.51 13.39
CA SER A 68 -4.10 4.58 13.85
C SER A 68 -3.27 3.37 13.40
N ALA A 69 -3.83 2.16 13.45
CA ALA A 69 -3.17 0.95 12.98
C ALA A 69 -2.89 0.98 11.47
N LEU A 70 -3.86 1.44 10.67
CA LEU A 70 -3.68 1.65 9.23
C LEU A 70 -2.59 2.69 8.96
N ASN A 71 -2.61 3.81 9.67
CA ASN A 71 -1.61 4.87 9.49
C ASN A 71 -0.18 4.37 9.80
N ASN A 72 -0.03 3.57 10.85
CA ASN A 72 1.27 2.98 11.19
C ASN A 72 1.73 1.92 10.18
N THR A 73 0.80 1.26 9.49
CA THR A 73 1.12 0.30 8.42
C THR A 73 1.59 1.03 7.16
N ALA A 74 0.85 2.07 6.75
CA ALA A 74 1.22 2.91 5.62
C ALA A 74 2.60 3.57 5.81
N LYS A 75 2.93 4.04 7.01
CA LYS A 75 4.28 4.56 7.32
C LYS A 75 5.40 3.54 7.05
N VAL A 76 5.17 2.26 7.34
CA VAL A 76 6.16 1.21 7.08
C VAL A 76 6.33 0.97 5.59
N ILE A 77 5.22 0.89 4.86
CA ILE A 77 5.23 0.75 3.39
C ILE A 77 5.96 1.94 2.76
N LEU A 78 5.64 3.15 3.21
CA LEU A 78 6.26 4.37 2.70
C LEU A 78 7.77 4.40 2.97
N LYS A 79 8.20 4.03 4.18
CA LYS A 79 9.62 3.95 4.52
C LYS A 79 10.34 2.97 3.62
N ASP A 80 9.79 1.76 3.48
CA ASP A 80 10.37 0.71 2.63
C ASP A 80 10.46 1.16 1.17
N HIS A 81 9.43 1.84 0.66
CA HIS A 81 9.45 2.38 -0.70
C HIS A 81 10.47 3.52 -0.89
N ILE A 82 10.59 4.45 0.07
CA ILE A 82 11.61 5.51 0.01
C ILE A 82 13.02 4.91 -0.01
N GLU A 83 13.29 3.91 0.84
CA GLU A 83 14.62 3.29 0.93
C GLU A 83 15.05 2.61 -0.39
N HIS A 84 14.12 2.05 -1.16
CA HIS A 84 14.41 1.40 -2.43
C HIS A 84 14.33 2.35 -3.63
N CYS A 85 13.20 3.06 -3.79
CA CYS A 85 12.96 3.87 -5.00
C CYS A 85 13.76 5.17 -5.04
N LEU A 86 14.13 5.78 -3.90
CA LEU A 86 14.97 6.98 -3.92
C LEU A 86 16.39 6.67 -4.39
N VAL A 87 16.93 5.52 -3.97
CA VAL A 87 18.27 5.07 -4.39
C VAL A 87 18.25 4.78 -5.90
N ASP A 88 17.27 4.01 -6.35
CA ASP A 88 17.11 3.67 -7.77
C ASP A 88 16.88 4.92 -8.64
N ALA A 89 16.06 5.87 -8.19
CA ALA A 89 15.78 7.11 -8.93
C ALA A 89 17.00 8.04 -9.03
N ILE A 90 17.86 8.09 -8.00
CA ILE A 90 19.12 8.86 -8.06
C ILE A 90 20.10 8.22 -9.04
N GLU A 91 20.19 6.88 -9.06
CA GLU A 91 21.09 6.15 -9.96
C GLU A 91 20.63 6.19 -11.43
N THR A 92 19.31 6.22 -11.66
CA THR A 92 18.71 6.19 -13.02
C THR A 92 18.32 7.55 -13.56
N GLY A 93 18.19 8.58 -12.71
CA GLY A 93 17.65 9.88 -13.08
C GLY A 93 16.13 9.90 -13.29
N ASP A 94 15.41 8.86 -12.84
CA ASP A 94 13.95 8.74 -13.02
C ASP A 94 13.16 9.61 -12.01
N LEU A 95 12.90 10.85 -12.40
CA LEU A 95 12.08 11.79 -11.62
C LEU A 95 10.59 11.42 -11.57
N GLN A 96 10.11 10.54 -12.48
CA GLN A 96 8.70 10.14 -12.53
C GLN A 96 8.33 9.26 -11.33
N GLN A 97 9.24 8.38 -10.91
CA GLN A 97 9.10 7.54 -9.71
C GLN A 97 8.88 8.40 -8.45
N ILE A 98 9.66 9.48 -8.31
CA ILE A 98 9.55 10.42 -7.18
C ILE A 98 8.21 11.17 -7.21
N GLU A 99 7.72 11.56 -8.38
CA GLU A 99 6.42 12.22 -8.52
C GLU A 99 5.26 11.29 -8.12
N ASN A 100 5.30 10.03 -8.55
CA ASN A 100 4.28 9.04 -8.21
C ASN A 100 4.24 8.77 -6.70
N LEU A 101 5.41 8.68 -6.06
CA LEU A 101 5.52 8.57 -4.61
C LEU A 101 4.90 9.78 -3.90
N ASN A 102 5.21 11.00 -4.34
CA ASN A 102 4.64 12.23 -3.76
C ASN A 102 3.11 12.26 -3.87
N LYS A 103 2.54 11.79 -5.00
CA LYS A 103 1.07 11.65 -5.16
C LYS A 103 0.48 10.67 -4.15
N ALA A 104 1.11 9.51 -3.95
CA ALA A 104 0.65 8.51 -2.99
C ALA A 104 0.71 9.03 -1.53
N ILE A 105 1.76 9.76 -1.17
CA ILE A 105 1.87 10.43 0.15
C ILE A 105 0.73 11.45 0.32
N GLY A 106 0.47 12.27 -0.71
CA GLY A 106 -0.58 13.29 -0.68
C GLY A 106 -1.96 12.70 -0.40
N GLN A 107 -2.33 11.61 -1.08
CA GLN A 107 -3.59 10.90 -0.86
C GLN A 107 -3.71 10.27 0.52
N PHE A 108 -2.59 9.86 1.13
CA PHE A 108 -2.58 9.24 2.45
C PHE A 108 -2.69 10.27 3.60
N MET A 109 -2.26 11.51 3.38
CA MET A 109 -2.27 12.57 4.41
C MET A 109 -3.57 13.36 4.51
N THR A 110 -4.42 13.30 3.47
CA THR A 110 -5.77 13.91 3.43
C THR A 110 -6.81 13.02 4.08
#